data_AF-X1R2Q8-F1
#
_entry.id   AF-X1R2Q8-F1
#
_cell.length_a   1.000
_cell.length_b   1.000
_cell.length_c   1.000
_cell.angle_alpha   90.00
_cell.angle_beta   90.00
_cell.angle_gamma   90.00
#
_symmetry.space_group_name_H-M   'P 1'
#
loop_
_entity.id
_entity.type
_entity.pdbx_description
1 polymer ?
#
loop_
_entity_poly.entity_id
_entity_poly.type
_entity_poly.pdbx_seq_one_letter_code
_entity_poly.pdbx_strand_id
1 'polypeptide(L)'
;MTKQKIDLTSKDTDEELEFITLANLVLQPKFIDKTIKLLGNIGSKIFSGGAKSLIYETLLKMREEGKPVDPQTVKIRLRKEKFPDSVCDVLFDLTTKSELVPWVLIEEYLRELKSLATKRGRRQKAEKYLMAINDGKDPIEAKEELDKGIAEIEAKTEKVKRGMTLLESLATPVKEPDSPIGGGFLAPERYTTIGAQDGEGKTTFCLQLALCASSGVPFLRRFPIEKPCKVLYFCGENSRGDINAKATMQISELEKLVKGGDPSKYLENLILVRPLEIDFTLDREEDRGKLAWWLKTYKPDIVIFDPVADFVGTEKSLSDDILARKTSKALNVIAREFRSFISLSK
;
A
#
# COMPACT_ATOMS: atom_id res chain seq x y z
N MET A 1 3.67 -1.35 28.37
CA MET A 1 4.67 -1.54 27.29
C MET A 1 5.38 -0.22 27.07
N THR A 2 6.58 -0.09 27.62
CA THR A 2 7.42 1.10 27.49
C THR A 2 8.09 1.04 26.13
N LYS A 3 7.76 1.95 25.21
CA LYS A 3 8.44 2.05 23.91
C LYS A 3 9.92 2.35 24.17
N GLN A 4 10.78 1.36 23.98
CA GLN A 4 12.22 1.58 23.95
C GLN A 4 12.49 2.52 22.75
N LYS A 5 12.81 3.78 23.04
CA LYS A 5 13.27 4.72 22.02
C LYS A 5 14.71 4.35 21.71
N ILE A 6 14.90 3.72 20.56
CA ILE A 6 16.23 3.47 20.00
C ILE A 6 16.84 4.83 19.66
N ASP A 7 18.04 5.11 20.19
CA ASP A 7 18.83 6.27 19.82
C ASP A 7 19.49 5.99 18.46
N LEU A 8 19.20 6.85 17.47
CA LEU A 8 19.52 6.64 16.05
C LEU A 8 20.93 7.11 15.64
N THR A 9 21.81 7.41 16.61
CA THR A 9 23.08 8.10 16.33
C THR A 9 24.36 7.30 16.63
N SER A 10 24.28 6.09 17.19
CA SER A 10 25.46 5.29 17.53
C SER A 10 25.75 4.18 16.50
N LYS A 11 27.01 3.71 16.44
CA LYS A 11 27.41 2.54 15.64
C LYS A 11 26.62 1.28 16.03
N ASP A 12 26.13 1.24 17.27
CA ASP A 12 25.31 0.16 17.81
C ASP A 12 23.89 0.15 17.19
N THR A 13 23.41 1.31 16.69
CA THR A 13 22.09 1.40 16.06
C THR A 13 21.99 0.62 14.75
N ASP A 14 23.04 0.62 13.91
CA ASP A 14 23.06 -0.17 12.66
C ASP A 14 22.91 -1.66 12.96
N GLU A 15 23.67 -2.15 13.94
CA GLU A 15 23.68 -3.57 14.30
C GLU A 15 22.35 -4.01 14.92
N GLU A 16 21.74 -3.16 15.75
CA GLU A 16 20.45 -3.39 16.38
C GLU A 16 19.31 -3.40 15.35
N LEU A 17 19.27 -2.43 14.44
CA LEU A 17 18.27 -2.37 13.37
C LEU A 17 18.35 -3.61 12.46
N GLU A 18 19.57 -4.01 12.08
CA GLU A 18 19.79 -5.23 11.31
C GLU A 18 19.31 -6.46 12.06
N PHE A 19 19.60 -6.54 13.36
CA PHE A 19 19.22 -7.66 14.22
C PHE A 19 17.70 -7.78 14.30
N ILE A 20 16.99 -6.70 14.67
CA ILE A 20 15.54 -6.67 14.79
C ILE A 20 14.87 -7.00 13.45
N THR A 21 15.38 -6.42 12.36
CA THR A 21 14.84 -6.63 11.03
C THR A 21 15.00 -8.09 10.60
N LEU A 22 16.21 -8.64 10.68
CA LEU A 22 16.50 -9.99 10.23
C LEU A 22 15.75 -11.03 11.08
N ALA A 23 15.66 -10.83 12.39
CA ALA A 23 14.87 -11.66 13.28
C ALA A 23 13.41 -11.73 12.85
N ASN A 24 12.80 -10.57 12.53
CA ASN A 24 11.42 -10.52 12.07
C ASN A 24 11.23 -11.13 10.67
N LEU A 25 12.24 -11.19 9.81
CA LEU A 25 12.16 -11.93 8.54
C LEU A 25 12.13 -13.44 8.76
N VAL A 26 12.89 -13.95 9.72
CA VAL A 26 12.89 -15.37 10.09
C VAL A 26 11.58 -15.74 10.79
N LEU A 27 11.13 -14.92 11.75
CA LEU A 27 9.94 -15.18 12.56
C LEU A 27 8.62 -14.89 11.84
N GLN A 28 8.62 -13.99 10.85
CA GLN A 28 7.44 -13.61 10.08
C GLN A 28 7.70 -13.70 8.56
N PRO A 29 7.71 -14.92 7.98
CA PRO A 29 8.08 -15.15 6.58
C PRO A 29 7.28 -14.35 5.55
N LYS A 30 6.04 -13.97 5.90
CA LYS A 30 5.18 -13.07 5.12
C LYS A 30 5.81 -11.71 4.81
N PHE A 31 6.87 -11.30 5.52
CA PHE A 31 7.59 -10.05 5.31
C PHE A 31 8.73 -10.17 4.30
N ILE A 32 9.14 -11.37 3.91
CA ILE A 32 10.27 -11.58 2.98
C ILE A 32 9.98 -10.94 1.62
N ASP A 33 8.81 -11.22 1.01
CA ASP A 33 8.47 -10.67 -0.31
C ASP A 33 8.40 -9.14 -0.31
N LYS A 34 7.84 -8.56 0.76
CA LYS A 34 7.76 -7.12 0.93
C LYS A 34 9.15 -6.50 1.09
N THR A 35 10.04 -7.20 1.79
CA THR A 35 11.44 -6.80 2.00
C THR A 35 12.23 -6.87 0.70
N ILE A 36 12.13 -7.95 -0.07
CA ILE A 36 12.74 -8.06 -1.41
C ILE A 36 12.27 -6.89 -2.29
N LYS A 37 10.97 -6.61 -2.30
CA LYS A 37 10.39 -5.50 -3.08
C LYS A 37 10.90 -4.13 -2.63
N LEU A 38 11.22 -3.94 -1.35
CA LEU A 38 11.68 -2.67 -0.79
C LEU A 38 13.18 -2.46 -1.00
N LEU A 39 13.96 -3.49 -0.70
CA LEU A 39 15.43 -3.45 -0.76
C LEU A 39 15.93 -3.63 -2.20
N GLY A 40 15.27 -4.43 -3.02
CA GLY A 40 15.74 -4.76 -4.37
C GLY A 40 17.10 -5.47 -4.33
N ASN A 41 17.98 -5.13 -5.26
CA ASN A 41 19.24 -5.85 -5.48
C ASN A 41 20.32 -5.57 -4.42
N ILE A 42 20.10 -4.65 -3.49
CA ILE A 42 21.06 -4.36 -2.42
C ILE A 42 20.84 -5.20 -1.16
N GLY A 43 19.78 -6.03 -1.09
CA GLY A 43 19.35 -6.69 0.14
C GLY A 43 20.46 -7.41 0.92
N SER A 44 21.30 -8.20 0.25
CA SER A 44 22.41 -8.91 0.91
C SER A 44 23.53 -8.00 1.43
N LYS A 45 23.66 -6.79 0.87
CA LYS A 45 24.65 -5.78 1.28
C LYS A 45 24.18 -4.89 2.42
N ILE A 46 22.89 -4.97 2.75
CA ILE A 46 22.31 -4.15 3.83
C ILE A 46 22.73 -4.68 5.20
N PHE A 47 22.77 -6.00 5.36
CA PHE A 47 23.17 -6.62 6.61
C PHE A 47 24.69 -6.65 6.73
N SER A 48 25.24 -5.82 7.62
CA SER A 48 26.65 -5.80 7.96
C SER A 48 26.98 -7.01 8.85
N GLY A 49 28.13 -7.64 8.57
CA GLY A 49 28.54 -8.87 9.24
C GLY A 49 28.19 -10.13 8.44
N GLY A 50 29.23 -10.92 8.16
CA GLY A 50 29.13 -12.11 7.30
C GLY A 50 27.98 -13.05 7.70
N ALA A 51 27.77 -13.28 8.99
CA ALA A 51 26.69 -14.15 9.46
C ALA A 51 25.28 -13.64 9.10
N LYS A 52 24.95 -12.36 9.36
CA LYS A 52 23.62 -11.80 9.08
C LYS A 52 23.32 -11.80 7.57
N SER A 53 24.31 -11.42 6.75
CA SER A 53 24.20 -11.44 5.29
C SER A 53 23.93 -12.86 4.77
N LEU A 54 24.66 -13.86 5.26
CA LEU A 54 24.49 -15.27 4.89
C LEU A 54 23.12 -15.83 5.30
N ILE A 55 22.62 -15.45 6.49
CA ILE A 55 21.27 -15.81 6.93
C ILE A 55 20.25 -15.22 5.96
N TYR A 56 20.33 -13.92 5.65
CA TYR A 56 19.42 -13.28 4.71
C TYR A 56 19.43 -13.93 3.32
N GLU A 57 20.62 -14.21 2.76
CA GLU A 57 20.74 -14.92 1.48
C GLU A 57 20.12 -16.33 1.53
N THR A 58 20.23 -17.02 2.65
CA THR A 58 19.58 -18.33 2.87
C THR A 58 18.05 -18.19 2.86
N LEU A 59 17.49 -17.15 3.48
CA LEU A 59 16.05 -16.88 3.44
C LEU A 59 15.56 -16.64 2.01
N LEU A 60 16.33 -15.90 1.20
CA LEU A 60 16.00 -15.66 -0.21
C LEU A 60 15.98 -16.96 -1.01
N LYS A 61 17.02 -17.79 -0.90
CA LYS A 61 17.08 -19.09 -1.58
C LYS A 61 15.92 -20.00 -1.18
N MET A 62 15.63 -20.09 0.12
CA MET A 62 14.52 -20.90 0.62
C MET A 62 13.17 -20.41 0.07
N ARG A 63 12.99 -19.09 -0.02
CA ARG A 63 11.78 -18.48 -0.60
C ARG A 63 11.63 -18.79 -2.09
N GLU A 64 12.70 -18.66 -2.87
CA GLU A 64 12.75 -18.99 -4.30
C GLU A 64 12.46 -20.47 -4.57
N GLU A 65 12.96 -21.36 -3.71
CA GLU A 65 12.72 -22.80 -3.77
C GLU A 65 11.31 -23.21 -3.28
N GLY A 66 10.49 -22.26 -2.83
CA GLY A 66 9.16 -22.55 -2.27
C GLY A 66 9.20 -23.33 -0.95
N LYS A 67 10.33 -23.32 -0.24
CA LYS A 67 10.50 -24.02 1.04
C LYS A 67 9.95 -23.20 2.20
N PRO A 68 9.41 -23.87 3.24
CA PRO A 68 9.01 -23.17 4.47
C PRO A 68 10.21 -22.46 5.08
N VAL A 69 9.98 -21.26 5.59
CA VAL A 69 10.98 -20.45 6.30
C VAL A 69 10.52 -20.33 7.75
N ASP A 70 11.30 -20.89 8.66
CA ASP A 70 11.14 -20.79 10.10
C ASP A 70 12.50 -21.04 10.76
N PRO A 71 12.69 -20.72 12.05
CA PRO A 71 13.98 -20.90 12.72
C PRO A 71 14.63 -22.28 12.56
N GLN A 72 13.83 -23.36 12.60
CA GLN A 72 14.36 -24.72 12.52
C GLN A 72 14.76 -25.07 11.08
N THR A 73 13.91 -24.76 10.11
CA THR A 73 14.21 -25.05 8.69
C THR A 73 15.40 -24.25 8.18
N VAL A 74 15.54 -22.99 8.61
CA VAL A 74 16.72 -22.17 8.29
C VAL A 74 17.98 -22.77 8.92
N LYS A 75 17.94 -23.18 10.20
CA LYS A 75 19.08 -23.84 10.86
C LYS A 75 19.50 -25.14 10.15
N ILE A 76 18.53 -25.97 9.76
CA ILE A 76 18.80 -27.20 9.00
C ILE A 76 19.46 -26.87 7.66
N ARG A 77 18.96 -25.84 6.95
CA ARG A 77 19.53 -25.39 5.67
C ARG A 77 20.96 -24.91 5.85
N LEU A 78 21.23 -24.09 6.87
CA LEU A 78 22.56 -23.57 7.15
C LEU A 78 23.58 -24.69 7.41
N ARG A 79 23.21 -25.68 8.23
CA ARG A 79 24.06 -26.86 8.50
C ARG A 79 24.30 -27.70 7.25
N LYS A 80 23.27 -27.91 6.43
CA LYS A 80 23.39 -28.66 5.17
C LYS A 80 24.37 -28.00 4.20
N GLU A 81 24.42 -26.67 4.20
CA GLU A 81 25.36 -25.88 3.39
C GLU A 81 26.74 -25.72 4.04
N LYS A 82 26.99 -26.34 5.19
CA LYS A 82 28.25 -26.31 5.93
C LYS A 82 28.68 -24.89 6.32
N PHE A 83 27.73 -24.01 6.64
CA PHE A 83 28.07 -22.72 7.24
C PHE A 83 28.68 -22.89 8.64
N PRO A 84 29.59 -21.98 9.07
CA PRO A 84 30.18 -22.03 10.41
C PRO A 84 29.13 -22.01 11.53
N ASP A 85 29.41 -22.66 12.66
CA ASP A 85 28.52 -22.69 13.82
C ASP A 85 28.20 -21.29 14.35
N SER A 86 29.12 -20.33 14.22
CA SER A 86 28.89 -18.93 14.58
C SER A 86 27.72 -18.28 13.82
N VAL A 87 27.40 -18.73 12.61
CA VAL A 87 26.21 -18.27 11.87
C VAL A 87 24.93 -18.85 12.49
N CYS A 88 24.99 -20.10 12.96
CA CYS A 88 23.88 -20.74 13.68
C CYS A 88 23.64 -20.08 15.05
N ASP A 89 24.69 -19.63 15.73
CA ASP A 89 24.59 -18.92 17.01
C ASP A 89 23.90 -17.55 16.83
N VAL A 90 24.25 -16.83 15.76
CA VAL A 90 23.55 -15.58 15.40
C VAL A 90 22.07 -15.85 15.08
N LEU A 91 21.76 -16.91 14.33
CA LEU A 91 20.37 -17.29 14.08
C LEU A 91 19.61 -17.61 15.38
N PHE A 92 20.25 -18.33 16.31
CA PHE A 92 19.66 -18.63 17.60
C PHE A 92 19.33 -17.33 18.34
N ASP A 93 20.29 -16.42 18.46
CA ASP A 93 20.11 -15.12 19.11
C ASP A 93 18.97 -14.31 18.49
N LEU A 94 18.91 -14.21 17.15
CA LEU A 94 17.84 -13.52 16.42
C LEU A 94 16.45 -14.07 16.80
N THR A 95 16.35 -15.37 17.03
CA THR A 95 15.06 -16.03 17.26
C THR A 95 14.66 -16.08 18.73
N THR A 96 15.60 -15.94 19.67
CA THR A 96 15.32 -15.99 21.11
C THR A 96 15.30 -14.64 21.80
N LYS A 97 16.04 -13.64 21.27
CA LYS A 97 16.20 -12.32 21.91
C LYS A 97 15.30 -11.24 21.28
N SER A 98 14.60 -11.52 20.19
CA SER A 98 13.82 -10.52 19.46
C SER A 98 12.32 -10.62 19.73
N GLU A 99 11.69 -9.45 19.83
CA GLU A 99 10.24 -9.33 19.86
C GLU A 99 9.65 -9.26 18.43
N LEU A 100 8.41 -9.70 18.29
CA LEU A 100 7.66 -9.58 17.04
C LEU A 100 7.20 -8.13 16.85
N VAL A 101 7.55 -7.57 15.71
CA VAL A 101 7.26 -6.17 15.37
C VAL A 101 6.28 -6.08 14.20
N PRO A 102 5.34 -5.10 14.17
CA PRO A 102 4.46 -4.88 13.03
C PRO A 102 5.23 -4.48 11.76
N TRP A 103 4.68 -4.84 10.59
CA TRP A 103 5.29 -4.51 9.28
C TRP A 103 5.62 -3.03 9.11
N VAL A 104 4.78 -2.12 9.60
CA VAL A 104 4.97 -0.66 9.45
C VAL A 104 6.32 -0.24 10.03
N LEU A 105 6.68 -0.76 11.20
CA LEU A 105 7.94 -0.42 11.86
C LEU A 105 9.14 -1.13 11.19
N ILE A 106 8.96 -2.39 10.76
CA ILE A 106 9.98 -3.10 9.95
C ILE A 106 10.27 -2.36 8.64
N GLU A 107 9.24 -1.81 7.99
CA GLU A 107 9.38 -1.02 6.78
C GLU A 107 10.20 0.26 7.03
N GLU A 108 9.99 0.93 8.15
CA GLU A 108 10.80 2.09 8.57
C GLU A 108 12.26 1.70 8.79
N TYR A 109 12.52 0.61 9.52
CA TYR A 109 13.88 0.11 9.77
C TYR A 109 14.61 -0.28 8.49
N LEU A 110 13.92 -0.97 7.57
CA LEU A 110 14.48 -1.34 6.26
C LEU A 110 14.84 -0.12 5.40
N ARG A 111 14.08 0.98 5.49
CA ARG A 111 14.39 2.23 4.80
C ARG A 111 15.63 2.89 5.39
N GLU A 112 15.76 2.90 6.72
CA GLU A 112 16.94 3.45 7.39
C GLU A 112 18.19 2.62 7.07
N LEU A 113 18.11 1.30 7.19
CA LEU A 113 19.18 0.38 6.83
C LEU A 113 19.62 0.52 5.37
N LYS A 114 18.67 0.76 4.46
CA LYS A 114 18.96 1.05 3.05
C LYS A 114 19.73 2.37 2.88
N SER A 115 19.35 3.42 3.61
CA SER A 115 20.06 4.71 3.64
C SER A 115 21.49 4.53 4.15
N LEU A 116 21.66 3.81 5.27
CA LEU A 116 22.95 3.51 5.87
C LEU A 116 23.85 2.69 4.95
N ALA A 117 23.34 1.62 4.34
CA ALA A 117 24.07 0.81 3.37
C ALA A 117 24.56 1.64 2.17
N THR A 118 23.73 2.59 1.70
CA THR A 118 24.10 3.52 0.62
C THR A 118 25.23 4.45 1.04
N LYS A 119 25.16 5.02 2.25
CA LYS A 119 26.22 5.85 2.84
C LYS A 119 27.53 5.06 2.98
N ARG A 120 27.47 3.83 3.49
CA ARG A 120 28.64 2.93 3.61
C ARG A 120 29.27 2.65 2.25
N GLY A 121 28.46 2.33 1.24
CA GLY A 121 28.94 2.12 -0.13
C GLY A 121 29.66 3.34 -0.71
N ARG A 122 29.08 4.54 -0.54
CA ARG A 122 29.71 5.81 -0.98
C ARG A 122 31.04 6.04 -0.27
N ARG A 123 31.10 5.84 1.05
CA ARG A 123 32.34 5.97 1.84
C ARG A 123 33.42 5.02 1.36
N GLN A 124 33.09 3.73 1.14
CA GLN A 124 34.04 2.75 0.62
C GLN A 124 34.59 3.12 -0.76
N LYS A 125 33.75 3.70 -1.64
CA LYS A 125 34.21 4.18 -2.95
C LYS A 125 35.11 5.40 -2.82
N ALA A 126 34.79 6.34 -1.93
CA ALA A 126 35.65 7.49 -1.64
C ALA A 126 37.00 7.08 -1.04
N GLU A 127 37.03 6.11 -0.12
CA GLU A 127 38.27 5.57 0.45
C GLU A 127 39.13 4.88 -0.62
N LYS A 128 38.52 4.12 -1.53
CA LYS A 128 39.22 3.53 -2.68
C LYS A 128 39.80 4.57 -3.63
N TYR A 129 39.07 5.66 -3.87
CA TYR A 129 39.56 6.79 -4.65
C TYR A 129 40.80 7.40 -3.99
N LEU A 130 40.76 7.71 -2.69
CA LEU A 130 41.90 8.26 -1.96
C LEU A 130 43.12 7.33 -1.97
N MET A 131 42.92 6.02 -1.82
CA MET A 131 44.00 5.03 -1.94
C MET A 131 44.61 5.05 -3.34
N ALA A 132 43.80 5.06 -4.40
CA ALA A 132 44.30 5.07 -5.77
C ALA A 132 45.14 6.32 -6.09
N ILE A 133 44.75 7.50 -5.58
CA ILE A 133 45.54 8.73 -5.70
C ILE A 133 46.88 8.59 -4.97
N ASN A 134 46.87 8.05 -3.75
CA ASN A 134 48.10 7.84 -2.97
C ASN A 134 49.05 6.83 -3.64
N ASP A 135 48.50 5.86 -4.38
CA ASP A 135 49.26 4.88 -5.17
C ASP A 135 49.77 5.43 -6.52
N GLY A 136 49.54 6.72 -6.79
CA GLY A 136 50.04 7.42 -7.99
C GLY A 136 49.17 7.28 -9.24
N LYS A 137 47.93 6.83 -9.11
CA LYS A 137 46.98 6.80 -10.23
C LYS A 137 46.63 8.23 -10.68
N ASP A 138 46.40 8.42 -11.98
CA ASP A 138 45.94 9.70 -12.53
C ASP A 138 44.62 10.14 -11.85
N PRO A 139 44.55 11.37 -11.30
CA PRO A 139 43.34 11.88 -10.68
C PRO A 139 42.10 11.88 -11.56
N ILE A 140 42.24 12.05 -12.88
CA ILE A 140 41.10 12.05 -13.81
C ILE A 140 40.51 10.64 -13.90
N GLU A 141 41.33 9.63 -14.18
CA GLU A 141 40.89 8.23 -14.22
C GLU A 141 40.30 7.75 -12.88
N ALA A 142 40.93 8.13 -11.76
CA ALA A 142 40.43 7.78 -10.43
C ALA A 142 39.05 8.40 -10.16
N LYS A 143 38.82 9.64 -10.61
CA LYS A 143 37.52 10.32 -10.48
C LYS A 143 36.44 9.65 -11.32
N GLU A 144 36.73 9.26 -12.56
CA GLU A 144 35.77 8.55 -13.41
C GLU A 144 35.33 7.21 -12.79
N GLU A 145 36.25 6.47 -12.18
CA GLU A 145 35.93 5.24 -11.46
C GLU A 145 35.09 5.48 -10.20
N LEU A 146 35.34 6.58 -9.49
CA LEU A 146 34.52 7.01 -8.36
C LEU A 146 33.10 7.33 -8.82
N ASP A 147 32.95 8.18 -9.84
CA ASP A 147 31.66 8.61 -10.38
C ASP A 147 30.85 7.42 -10.89
N LYS A 148 31.48 6.51 -11.66
CA LYS A 148 30.87 5.25 -12.09
C LYS A 148 30.48 4.38 -10.90
N GLY A 149 31.35 4.27 -9.91
CA GLY A 149 31.09 3.49 -8.69
C GLY A 149 29.93 4.03 -7.85
N ILE A 150 29.78 5.36 -7.76
CA ILE A 150 28.66 6.02 -7.10
C ILE A 150 27.38 5.79 -7.90
N ALA A 151 27.41 6.01 -9.22
CA ALA A 151 26.26 5.77 -10.10
C ALA A 151 25.75 4.32 -10.03
N GLU A 152 26.66 3.33 -9.95
CA GLU A 152 26.27 1.93 -9.76
C GLU A 152 25.60 1.65 -8.41
N ILE A 153 26.03 2.33 -7.34
CA ILE A 153 25.38 2.23 -6.03
C ILE A 153 23.99 2.84 -6.12
N GLU A 154 23.86 4.03 -6.70
CA GLU A 154 22.59 4.72 -6.87
C GLU A 154 21.61 3.91 -7.72
N ALA A 155 22.05 3.40 -8.87
CA ALA A 155 21.24 2.55 -9.75
C ALA A 155 20.77 1.25 -9.09
N LYS A 156 21.54 0.70 -8.13
CA LYS A 156 21.13 -0.48 -7.35
C LYS A 156 20.18 -0.13 -6.20
N THR A 157 20.24 1.11 -5.69
CA THR A 157 19.39 1.59 -4.61
C THR A 157 18.06 2.15 -5.09
N GLU A 158 18.02 2.76 -6.27
CA GLU A 158 16.79 3.18 -6.92
C GLU A 158 16.06 1.96 -7.45
N LYS A 159 14.74 1.90 -7.22
CA LYS A 159 13.91 0.98 -8.01
C LYS A 159 14.08 1.41 -9.46
N VAL A 160 14.79 0.62 -10.25
CA VAL A 160 14.88 0.81 -11.69
C VAL A 160 13.45 0.75 -12.22
N LYS A 161 12.83 1.91 -12.40
CA LYS A 161 11.53 2.03 -13.05
C LYS A 161 11.77 1.74 -14.52
N ARG A 162 11.71 0.46 -14.90
CA ARG A 162 11.71 0.08 -16.31
C ARG A 162 10.34 0.39 -16.89
N GLY A 163 10.32 1.16 -17.97
CA GLY A 163 9.16 1.19 -18.85
C GLY A 163 8.90 -0.21 -19.41
N MET A 164 7.66 -0.46 -19.77
CA MET A 164 7.22 -1.68 -20.45
C MET A 164 6.67 -1.27 -21.80
N THR A 165 6.98 -2.03 -22.85
CA THR A 165 6.36 -1.83 -24.16
C THR A 165 4.89 -2.23 -24.12
N LEU A 166 4.08 -1.69 -25.03
CA LEU A 166 2.67 -2.11 -25.12
C LEU A 166 2.53 -3.62 -25.34
N LEU A 167 3.42 -4.23 -26.13
CA LEU A 167 3.42 -5.67 -26.39
C LEU A 167 3.67 -6.48 -25.11
N GLU A 168 4.67 -6.08 -24.32
CA GLU A 168 4.92 -6.70 -23.01
C GLU A 168 3.74 -6.52 -22.06
N SER A 169 3.07 -5.36 -22.09
CA SER A 169 1.88 -5.11 -21.27
C SER A 169 0.71 -6.02 -21.65
N LEU A 170 0.50 -6.26 -22.93
CA LEU A 170 -0.56 -7.16 -23.42
C LEU A 170 -0.23 -8.63 -23.16
N ALA A 171 1.06 -9.00 -23.16
CA ALA A 171 1.53 -10.35 -22.87
C ALA A 171 1.60 -10.66 -21.36
N THR A 172 1.54 -9.64 -20.50
CA THR A 172 1.59 -9.81 -19.05
C THR A 172 0.19 -10.09 -18.50
N PRO A 173 -0.03 -11.21 -17.80
CA PRO A 173 -1.32 -11.48 -17.16
C PRO A 173 -1.68 -10.38 -16.17
N VAL A 174 -2.88 -9.81 -16.31
CA VAL A 174 -3.42 -8.82 -15.39
C VAL A 174 -3.77 -9.54 -14.07
N LYS A 175 -3.18 -9.08 -12.97
CA LYS A 175 -3.40 -9.59 -11.61
C LYS A 175 -4.22 -8.62 -10.75
N GLU A 176 -5.12 -7.88 -11.38
CA GLU A 176 -5.99 -6.93 -10.67
C GLU A 176 -7.23 -7.66 -10.14
N PRO A 177 -7.79 -7.27 -8.97
CA PRO A 177 -9.05 -7.82 -8.48
C PRO A 177 -10.19 -7.54 -9.45
N ASP A 178 -11.23 -8.35 -9.43
CA ASP A 178 -12.45 -8.06 -10.19
C ASP A 178 -13.09 -6.76 -9.69
N SER A 179 -13.59 -5.96 -10.63
CA SER A 179 -14.37 -4.76 -10.32
C SER A 179 -15.84 -5.12 -10.10
N PRO A 180 -16.52 -4.56 -9.09
CA PRO A 180 -17.94 -4.77 -8.85
C PRO A 180 -18.78 -4.23 -10.01
N ILE A 181 -18.23 -3.27 -10.77
CA ILE A 181 -18.83 -2.74 -11.98
C ILE A 181 -17.87 -3.00 -13.14
N GLY A 182 -18.21 -3.99 -13.95
CA GLY A 182 -17.41 -4.42 -15.09
C GLY A 182 -17.30 -3.37 -16.19
N GLY A 183 -16.46 -3.67 -17.19
CA GLY A 183 -16.22 -2.76 -18.32
C GLY A 183 -15.34 -1.55 -17.97
N GLY A 184 -14.63 -1.59 -16.84
CA GLY A 184 -13.64 -0.58 -16.46
C GLY A 184 -14.23 0.74 -15.94
N PHE A 185 -15.50 0.77 -15.55
CA PHE A 185 -16.12 1.98 -14.99
C PHE A 185 -15.48 2.40 -13.67
N LEU A 186 -15.23 1.43 -12.80
CA LEU A 186 -14.48 1.61 -11.57
C LEU A 186 -13.25 0.70 -11.57
N ALA A 187 -12.09 1.23 -11.17
CA ALA A 187 -10.84 0.48 -11.10
C ALA A 187 -10.56 0.00 -9.66
N PRO A 188 -10.23 -1.30 -9.47
CA PRO A 188 -9.98 -1.87 -8.15
C PRO A 188 -8.80 -1.18 -7.46
N GLU A 189 -8.88 -1.05 -6.14
CA GLU A 189 -7.83 -0.43 -5.30
C GLU A 189 -7.50 1.03 -5.65
N ARG A 190 -8.40 1.70 -6.38
CA ARG A 190 -8.30 3.11 -6.76
C ARG A 190 -9.59 3.84 -6.39
N TYR A 191 -9.52 5.16 -6.33
CA TYR A 191 -10.71 6.00 -6.25
C TYR A 191 -11.04 6.57 -7.63
N THR A 192 -12.32 6.85 -7.84
CA THR A 192 -12.87 7.50 -9.03
C THR A 192 -13.49 8.83 -8.60
N THR A 193 -13.28 9.87 -9.41
CA THR A 193 -13.84 11.21 -9.14
C THR A 193 -14.80 11.58 -10.27
N ILE A 194 -16.01 11.94 -9.88
CA ILE A 194 -17.07 12.48 -10.73
C ILE A 194 -17.15 13.96 -10.39
N GLY A 195 -16.74 14.82 -11.32
CA GLY A 195 -16.83 16.27 -11.15
C GLY A 195 -17.94 16.85 -12.02
N ALA A 196 -18.76 17.73 -11.46
CA ALA A 196 -19.70 18.56 -12.21
C ALA A 196 -19.96 19.87 -11.46
N GLN A 197 -20.61 20.84 -12.09
CA GLN A 197 -21.06 22.04 -11.39
C GLN A 197 -22.21 21.73 -10.44
N ASP A 198 -22.56 22.68 -9.58
CA ASP A 198 -23.68 22.52 -8.65
C ASP A 198 -25.00 22.52 -9.42
N GLY A 199 -25.93 21.65 -9.01
CA GLY A 199 -27.20 21.46 -9.72
C GLY A 199 -27.14 20.56 -10.97
N GLU A 200 -25.96 20.16 -11.45
CA GLU A 200 -25.79 19.30 -12.64
C GLU A 200 -26.11 17.80 -12.40
N GLY A 201 -26.78 17.49 -11.28
CA GLY A 201 -27.27 16.14 -11.01
C GLY A 201 -26.23 15.13 -10.50
N LYS A 202 -25.10 15.58 -9.92
CA LYS A 202 -24.07 14.69 -9.32
C LYS A 202 -24.66 13.68 -8.33
N THR A 203 -25.41 14.17 -7.35
CA THR A 203 -26.11 13.34 -6.37
C THR A 203 -27.08 12.36 -7.02
N THR A 204 -27.84 12.82 -8.01
CA THR A 204 -28.80 11.97 -8.73
C THR A 204 -28.07 10.84 -9.46
N PHE A 205 -26.93 11.13 -10.11
CA PHE A 205 -26.08 10.15 -10.78
C PHE A 205 -25.43 9.17 -9.81
N CYS A 206 -24.84 9.65 -8.71
CA CYS A 206 -24.25 8.82 -7.67
C CYS A 206 -25.29 7.91 -7.02
N LEU A 207 -26.50 8.41 -6.79
CA LEU A 207 -27.61 7.61 -6.26
C LEU A 207 -28.06 6.55 -7.27
N GLN A 208 -28.10 6.88 -8.57
CA GLN A 208 -28.41 5.90 -9.63
C GLN A 208 -27.38 4.78 -9.68
N LEU A 209 -26.10 5.14 -9.59
CA LEU A 209 -24.99 4.20 -9.49
C LEU A 209 -25.16 3.28 -8.28
N ALA A 210 -25.45 3.86 -7.11
CA ALA A 210 -25.66 3.12 -5.87
C ALA A 210 -26.83 2.13 -5.97
N LEU A 211 -27.96 2.55 -6.54
CA LEU A 211 -29.14 1.72 -6.75
C LEU A 211 -28.89 0.59 -7.77
N CYS A 212 -28.19 0.87 -8.86
CA CYS A 212 -27.82 -0.17 -9.84
C CYS A 212 -26.87 -1.19 -9.21
N ALA A 213 -25.85 -0.71 -8.50
CA ALA A 213 -24.88 -1.57 -7.83
C ALA A 213 -25.52 -2.44 -6.74
N SER A 214 -26.39 -1.87 -5.90
CA SER A 214 -27.06 -2.61 -4.83
C SER A 214 -28.03 -3.68 -5.33
N SER A 215 -28.58 -3.49 -6.54
CA SER A 215 -29.53 -4.40 -7.18
C SER A 215 -28.92 -5.37 -8.20
N GLY A 216 -27.66 -5.16 -8.61
CA GLY A 216 -27.03 -5.95 -9.67
C GLY A 216 -27.56 -5.64 -11.07
N VAL A 217 -28.27 -4.53 -11.26
CA VAL A 217 -28.73 -4.09 -12.59
C VAL A 217 -27.57 -3.39 -13.31
N PRO A 218 -27.36 -3.64 -14.62
CA PRO A 218 -26.29 -2.97 -15.36
C PRO A 218 -26.40 -1.44 -15.30
N PHE A 219 -25.32 -0.78 -14.88
CA PHE A 219 -25.27 0.67 -14.81
C PHE A 219 -25.21 1.28 -16.22
N LEU A 220 -26.07 2.28 -16.48
CA LEU A 220 -26.26 2.91 -17.79
C LEU A 220 -26.50 1.91 -18.93
N ARG A 221 -27.01 0.71 -18.63
CA ARG A 221 -27.19 -0.42 -19.58
C ARG A 221 -25.91 -0.84 -20.31
N ARG A 222 -24.75 -0.36 -19.88
CA ARG A 222 -23.45 -0.57 -20.54
C ARG A 222 -22.45 -1.27 -19.65
N PHE A 223 -22.48 -0.97 -18.35
CA PHE A 223 -21.51 -1.47 -17.40
C PHE A 223 -22.14 -2.62 -16.59
N PRO A 224 -21.73 -3.87 -16.83
CA PRO A 224 -22.34 -5.03 -16.18
C PRO A 224 -22.02 -5.03 -14.68
N ILE A 225 -22.98 -5.48 -13.88
CA ILE A 225 -22.83 -5.70 -12.44
C ILE A 225 -23.19 -7.15 -12.20
N GLU A 226 -22.19 -8.01 -12.02
CA GLU A 226 -22.39 -9.46 -12.01
C GLU A 226 -23.23 -9.93 -10.81
N LYS A 227 -23.11 -9.21 -9.69
CA LYS A 227 -23.85 -9.48 -8.45
C LYS A 227 -24.20 -8.19 -7.72
N PRO A 228 -25.32 -8.16 -6.99
CA PRO A 228 -25.63 -7.12 -6.01
C PRO A 228 -24.44 -6.81 -5.09
N CYS A 229 -24.13 -5.53 -4.93
CA CYS A 229 -23.01 -5.03 -4.14
C CYS A 229 -23.49 -4.33 -2.88
N LYS A 230 -22.75 -4.42 -1.78
CA LYS A 230 -22.97 -3.58 -0.60
C LYS A 230 -22.39 -2.19 -0.85
N VAL A 231 -23.25 -1.18 -0.79
CA VAL A 231 -22.91 0.22 -1.02
C VAL A 231 -23.04 1.00 0.28
N LEU A 232 -21.98 1.67 0.69
CA LEU A 232 -21.98 2.64 1.78
C LEU A 232 -21.93 4.05 1.20
N TYR A 233 -23.01 4.80 1.35
CA TYR A 233 -23.19 6.12 0.75
C TYR A 233 -23.22 7.17 1.85
N PHE A 234 -22.19 8.02 1.90
CA PHE A 234 -22.15 9.17 2.79
C PHE A 234 -22.68 10.41 2.08
N CYS A 235 -23.84 10.89 2.51
CA CYS A 235 -24.43 12.15 2.07
C CYS A 235 -23.89 13.28 2.94
N GLY A 236 -23.01 14.12 2.40
CA GLY A 236 -22.44 15.27 3.11
C GLY A 236 -23.39 16.48 3.15
N GLU A 237 -24.08 16.73 2.03
CA GLU A 237 -24.84 17.98 1.84
C GLU A 237 -26.36 17.78 1.95
N ASN A 238 -26.91 16.77 1.26
CA ASN A 238 -28.35 16.68 1.06
C ASN A 238 -29.09 16.15 2.30
N SER A 239 -30.29 16.71 2.52
CA SER A 239 -31.19 16.24 3.57
C SER A 239 -31.77 14.87 3.25
N ARG A 240 -32.30 14.20 4.28
CA ARG A 240 -33.03 12.92 4.10
C ARG A 240 -34.20 13.07 3.13
N GLY A 241 -34.92 14.19 3.18
CA GLY A 241 -36.06 14.44 2.30
C GLY A 241 -35.64 14.48 0.83
N ASP A 242 -34.54 15.19 0.53
CA ASP A 242 -34.05 15.35 -0.84
C ASP A 242 -33.56 14.04 -1.43
N ILE A 243 -32.82 13.25 -0.65
CA ILE A 243 -32.35 11.93 -1.08
C ILE A 243 -33.54 10.98 -1.29
N ASN A 244 -34.51 10.96 -0.37
CA ASN A 244 -35.68 10.11 -0.50
C ASN A 244 -36.52 10.47 -1.74
N ALA A 245 -36.70 11.76 -2.04
CA ALA A 245 -37.40 12.19 -3.25
C ALA A 245 -36.70 11.69 -4.51
N LYS A 246 -35.37 11.88 -4.61
CA LYS A 246 -34.55 11.38 -5.74
C LYS A 246 -34.60 9.86 -5.85
N ALA A 247 -34.46 9.15 -4.72
CA ALA A 247 -34.50 7.69 -4.68
C ALA A 247 -35.85 7.15 -5.14
N THR A 248 -36.96 7.74 -4.67
CA THR A 248 -38.31 7.29 -5.01
C THR A 248 -38.56 7.33 -6.52
N MET A 249 -38.13 8.40 -7.19
CA MET A 249 -38.24 8.51 -8.64
C MET A 249 -37.44 7.40 -9.35
N GLN A 250 -36.22 7.14 -8.90
CA GLN A 250 -35.34 6.15 -9.54
C GLN A 250 -35.72 4.69 -9.24
N ILE A 251 -36.26 4.42 -8.05
CA ILE A 251 -36.72 3.08 -7.65
C ILE A 251 -37.84 2.60 -8.57
N SER A 252 -38.76 3.49 -8.96
CA SER A 252 -39.86 3.12 -9.88
C SER A 252 -39.37 2.65 -11.26
N GLU A 253 -38.24 3.18 -11.73
CA GLU A 253 -37.60 2.71 -12.96
C GLU A 253 -36.76 1.44 -12.72
N LEU A 254 -36.17 1.31 -11.54
CA LEU A 254 -35.42 0.13 -11.15
C LEU A 254 -36.31 -1.12 -11.05
N GLU A 255 -37.53 -0.98 -10.52
CA GLU A 255 -38.56 -2.04 -10.45
C GLU A 255 -38.79 -2.71 -11.80
N LYS A 256 -38.76 -1.93 -12.89
CA LYS A 256 -38.96 -2.42 -14.27
C LYS A 256 -37.78 -3.25 -14.78
N LEU A 257 -36.59 -3.08 -14.20
CA LEU A 257 -35.35 -3.72 -14.64
C LEU A 257 -34.99 -4.94 -13.79
N VAL A 258 -35.42 -4.97 -12.53
CA VAL A 258 -35.11 -6.05 -11.60
C VAL A 258 -35.96 -7.29 -11.91
N LYS A 259 -35.30 -8.46 -12.02
CA LYS A 259 -35.98 -9.73 -12.26
C LYS A 259 -36.91 -10.06 -11.08
N GLY A 260 -38.21 -10.07 -11.33
CA GLY A 260 -39.24 -10.30 -10.31
C GLY A 260 -39.92 -9.04 -9.78
N GLY A 261 -39.54 -7.85 -10.26
CA GLY A 261 -40.28 -6.60 -10.06
C GLY A 261 -40.16 -5.95 -8.68
N ASP A 262 -39.49 -6.57 -7.71
CA ASP A 262 -39.36 -6.05 -6.35
C ASP A 262 -37.89 -5.76 -5.97
N PRO A 263 -37.49 -4.47 -5.87
CA PRO A 263 -36.13 -4.07 -5.53
C PRO A 263 -35.87 -4.09 -4.01
N SER A 264 -36.90 -4.23 -3.16
CA SER A 264 -36.80 -3.95 -1.72
C SER A 264 -35.69 -4.75 -1.02
N LYS A 265 -35.55 -6.04 -1.33
CA LYS A 265 -34.46 -6.90 -0.82
C LYS A 265 -33.05 -6.43 -1.19
N TYR A 266 -32.91 -5.67 -2.27
CA TYR A 266 -31.62 -5.13 -2.71
C TYR A 266 -31.32 -3.77 -2.08
N LEU A 267 -32.35 -3.03 -1.67
CA LEU A 267 -32.19 -1.74 -1.00
C LEU A 267 -31.52 -1.90 0.38
N GLU A 268 -31.63 -3.07 1.01
CA GLU A 268 -30.88 -3.41 2.23
C GLU A 268 -29.35 -3.39 2.03
N ASN A 269 -28.87 -3.56 0.78
CA ASN A 269 -27.46 -3.43 0.46
C ASN A 269 -26.99 -1.97 0.34
N LEU A 270 -27.89 -0.99 0.35
CA LEU A 270 -27.57 0.43 0.27
C LEU A 270 -27.69 1.08 1.65
N ILE A 271 -26.54 1.32 2.29
CA ILE A 271 -26.45 1.99 3.59
C ILE A 271 -26.25 3.49 3.33
N LEU A 272 -27.27 4.29 3.62
CA LEU A 272 -27.23 5.74 3.53
C LEU A 272 -26.85 6.34 4.89
N VAL A 273 -25.75 7.08 4.94
CA VAL A 273 -25.28 7.81 6.12
C VAL A 273 -25.54 9.30 5.92
N ARG A 274 -26.21 9.92 6.90
CA ARG A 274 -26.68 11.29 6.82
C ARG A 274 -25.60 12.30 7.26
N PRO A 275 -25.72 13.58 6.86
CA PRO A 275 -24.77 14.63 7.27
C PRO A 275 -24.48 14.65 8.78
N LEU A 276 -25.54 14.58 9.60
CA LEU A 276 -25.44 14.63 11.07
C LEU A 276 -24.87 13.36 11.72
N GLU A 277 -24.74 12.27 10.96
CA GLU A 277 -24.19 10.99 11.43
C GLU A 277 -22.71 10.83 11.06
N ILE A 278 -22.17 11.74 10.26
CA ILE A 278 -20.78 11.74 9.85
C ILE A 278 -19.96 12.45 10.93
N ASP A 279 -19.10 11.70 11.60
CA ASP A 279 -18.30 12.14 12.74
C ASP A 279 -16.79 12.20 12.42
N PHE A 280 -16.42 12.11 11.15
CA PHE A 280 -15.04 12.01 10.68
C PHE A 280 -14.74 12.95 9.52
N THR A 281 -13.45 13.24 9.34
CA THR A 281 -12.89 13.92 8.17
C THR A 281 -11.77 13.09 7.56
N LEU A 282 -11.54 13.21 6.25
CA LEU A 282 -10.58 12.41 5.48
C LEU A 282 -9.14 12.90 5.65
N ASP A 283 -8.95 14.17 5.96
CA ASP A 283 -7.65 14.82 6.05
C ASP A 283 -7.04 14.81 7.46
N ARG A 284 -7.81 14.44 8.48
CA ARG A 284 -7.34 14.32 9.88
C ARG A 284 -6.95 12.88 10.20
N GLU A 285 -5.73 12.70 10.71
CA GLU A 285 -5.22 11.35 11.03
C GLU A 285 -5.98 10.68 12.19
N GLU A 286 -6.42 11.47 13.16
CA GLU A 286 -7.20 11.01 14.33
C GLU A 286 -8.57 10.42 13.95
N ASP A 287 -9.15 10.88 12.85
CA ASP A 287 -10.46 10.43 12.35
C ASP A 287 -10.40 9.13 11.54
N ARG A 288 -9.20 8.66 11.18
CA ARG A 288 -9.03 7.41 10.43
C ARG A 288 -9.65 6.21 11.14
N GLY A 289 -9.61 6.19 12.48
CA GLY A 289 -10.21 5.12 13.28
C GLY A 289 -11.73 5.04 13.12
N LYS A 290 -12.40 6.20 13.02
CA LYS A 290 -13.85 6.29 12.86
C LYS A 290 -14.30 5.80 11.49
N LEU A 291 -13.64 6.25 10.42
CA LEU A 291 -13.91 5.73 9.07
C LEU A 291 -13.61 4.22 8.97
N ALA A 292 -12.51 3.77 9.56
CA ALA A 292 -12.18 2.34 9.59
C ALA A 292 -13.25 1.52 10.33
N TRP A 293 -13.92 2.08 11.34
CA TRP A 293 -15.05 1.42 11.99
C TRP A 293 -16.22 1.22 11.01
N TRP A 294 -16.62 2.26 10.27
CA TRP A 294 -17.68 2.13 9.25
C TRP A 294 -17.35 1.03 8.23
N LEU A 295 -16.13 1.05 7.69
CA LEU A 295 -15.70 0.08 6.68
C LEU A 295 -15.64 -1.36 7.23
N LYS A 296 -15.19 -1.55 8.48
CA LYS A 296 -15.15 -2.88 9.12
C LYS A 296 -16.52 -3.41 9.50
N THR A 297 -17.42 -2.53 9.94
CA THR A 297 -18.78 -2.88 10.37
C THR A 297 -19.63 -3.33 9.17
N TYR A 298 -19.65 -2.51 8.12
CA TYR A 298 -20.55 -2.75 6.99
C TYR A 298 -19.91 -3.60 5.88
N LYS A 299 -18.58 -3.66 5.82
CA LYS A 299 -17.81 -4.36 4.77
C LYS A 299 -18.33 -4.04 3.36
N PRO A 300 -18.39 -2.76 2.97
CA PRO A 300 -18.94 -2.38 1.68
C PRO A 300 -18.02 -2.78 0.54
N ASP A 301 -18.63 -3.17 -0.58
CA ASP A 301 -17.94 -3.32 -1.87
C ASP A 301 -17.67 -1.92 -2.48
N ILE A 302 -18.61 -0.98 -2.32
CA ILE A 302 -18.52 0.39 -2.86
C ILE A 302 -18.79 1.41 -1.76
N VAL A 303 -17.98 2.46 -1.72
CA VAL A 303 -18.12 3.62 -0.82
C VAL A 303 -18.29 4.89 -1.67
N ILE A 304 -19.30 5.70 -1.36
CA ILE A 304 -19.58 6.95 -2.08
C ILE A 304 -19.50 8.11 -1.09
N PHE A 305 -18.75 9.15 -1.44
CA PHE A 305 -18.70 10.41 -0.71
C PHE A 305 -19.32 11.51 -1.59
N ASP A 306 -20.45 12.07 -1.17
CA ASP A 306 -21.22 13.02 -1.96
C ASP A 306 -21.68 14.26 -1.17
N PRO A 307 -21.05 15.43 -1.40
CA PRO A 307 -19.78 15.68 -2.10
C PRO A 307 -18.56 15.39 -1.22
N VAL A 308 -17.39 15.11 -1.82
CA VAL A 308 -16.15 14.85 -1.05
C VAL A 308 -15.68 16.06 -0.24
N ALA A 309 -16.05 17.27 -0.65
CA ALA A 309 -15.69 18.52 0.03
C ALA A 309 -16.15 18.55 1.50
N ASP A 310 -17.31 17.97 1.80
CA ASP A 310 -17.89 17.97 3.15
C ASP A 310 -17.17 17.03 4.13
N PHE A 311 -16.28 16.19 3.62
CA PHE A 311 -15.48 15.27 4.41
C PHE A 311 -14.07 15.80 4.65
N VAL A 312 -13.81 17.08 4.39
CA VAL A 312 -12.50 17.69 4.59
C VAL A 312 -12.62 18.77 5.65
N GLY A 313 -11.86 18.63 6.73
CA GLY A 313 -12.01 19.43 7.95
C GLY A 313 -11.45 20.86 7.88
N THR A 314 -11.36 21.44 6.68
CA THR A 314 -10.80 22.78 6.45
C THR A 314 -11.78 23.64 5.65
N GLU A 315 -11.86 24.93 5.96
CA GLU A 315 -12.61 25.91 5.16
C GLU A 315 -12.00 26.16 3.77
N LYS A 316 -10.81 25.60 3.50
CA LYS A 316 -10.15 25.70 2.21
C LYS A 316 -10.84 24.78 1.21
N SER A 317 -11.12 25.33 0.02
CA SER A 317 -11.64 24.57 -1.10
C SER A 317 -10.66 23.47 -1.54
N LEU A 318 -11.20 22.38 -2.08
CA LEU A 318 -10.44 21.34 -2.80
C LEU A 318 -9.79 21.84 -4.11
N SER A 319 -9.86 23.14 -4.40
CA SER A 319 -8.96 23.79 -5.35
C SER A 319 -7.56 24.04 -4.78
N ASP A 320 -7.35 23.89 -3.47
CA ASP A 320 -6.02 23.90 -2.83
C ASP A 320 -5.30 22.58 -3.14
N ASP A 321 -4.19 22.68 -3.87
CA ASP A 321 -3.37 21.53 -4.32
C ASP A 321 -2.88 20.65 -3.17
N ILE A 322 -2.55 21.23 -2.02
CA ILE A 322 -2.02 20.48 -0.87
C ILE A 322 -3.15 19.66 -0.27
N LEU A 323 -4.32 20.28 -0.11
CA LEU A 323 -5.51 19.61 0.40
C LEU A 323 -5.97 18.49 -0.52
N ALA A 324 -6.09 18.77 -1.82
CA ALA A 324 -6.46 17.78 -2.82
C ALA A 324 -5.51 16.57 -2.81
N ARG A 325 -4.19 16.79 -2.69
CA ARG A 325 -3.20 15.71 -2.59
C ARG A 325 -3.32 14.91 -1.29
N LYS A 326 -3.57 15.57 -0.15
CA LYS A 326 -3.78 14.90 1.14
C LYS A 326 -5.02 14.01 1.09
N THR A 327 -6.15 14.55 0.63
CA THR A 327 -7.41 13.80 0.48
C THR A 327 -7.23 12.63 -0.49
N SER A 328 -6.62 12.87 -1.66
CA SER A 328 -6.32 11.80 -2.64
C SER A 328 -5.43 10.69 -2.06
N LYS A 329 -4.45 11.05 -1.22
CA LYS A 329 -3.59 10.07 -0.54
C LYS A 329 -4.38 9.25 0.48
N ALA A 330 -5.24 9.88 1.27
CA ALA A 330 -6.11 9.19 2.24
C ALA A 330 -7.04 8.20 1.54
N LEU A 331 -7.72 8.64 0.47
CA LEU A 331 -8.62 7.82 -0.32
C LEU A 331 -7.91 6.62 -0.98
N ASN A 332 -6.71 6.82 -1.52
CA ASN A 332 -5.91 5.71 -2.04
C ASN A 332 -5.53 4.68 -0.97
N VAL A 333 -5.25 5.12 0.26
CA VAL A 333 -4.96 4.21 1.37
C VAL A 333 -6.22 3.39 1.70
N ILE A 334 -7.37 4.05 1.80
CA ILE A 334 -8.65 3.40 2.08
C ILE A 334 -9.01 2.39 0.99
N ALA A 335 -8.95 2.79 -0.29
CA ALA A 335 -9.29 1.92 -1.41
C ALA A 335 -8.42 0.65 -1.45
N ARG A 336 -7.13 0.76 -1.10
CA ARG A 336 -6.20 -0.38 -1.03
C ARG A 336 -6.43 -1.26 0.19
N GLU A 337 -6.65 -0.66 1.35
CA GLU A 337 -6.77 -1.39 2.61
C GLU A 337 -8.07 -2.18 2.69
N PHE A 338 -9.18 -1.59 2.24
CA PHE A 338 -10.51 -2.17 2.37
C PHE A 338 -11.03 -2.81 1.08
N ARG A 339 -10.29 -2.66 -0.03
CA ARG A 339 -10.71 -3.08 -1.39
C ARG A 339 -12.07 -2.51 -1.81
N SER A 340 -12.47 -1.40 -1.20
CA SER A 340 -13.72 -0.71 -1.47
C SER A 340 -13.51 0.34 -2.55
N PHE A 341 -14.45 0.43 -3.48
CA PHE A 341 -14.39 1.40 -4.55
C PHE A 341 -14.88 2.74 -4.05
N ILE A 342 -14.09 3.78 -4.22
CA ILE A 342 -14.47 5.11 -3.76
C ILE A 342 -14.93 5.93 -4.94
N SER A 343 -16.19 6.37 -4.96
CA SER A 343 -16.69 7.38 -5.88
C SER A 343 -16.85 8.71 -5.16
N LEU A 344 -16.25 9.76 -5.70
CA LEU A 344 -16.34 11.12 -5.18
C LEU A 344 -17.19 11.95 -6.11
N SER A 345 -18.12 12.72 -5.55
CA SER A 345 -18.74 13.84 -6.24
C SER A 345 -17.97 15.11 -5.88
N LYS A 346 -17.46 15.85 -6.86
CA LYS A 346 -16.86 17.18 -6.71
C LYS A 346 -17.74 18.24 -7.34
#